data_AF-A0A945Z489-F1
#
_entry.id   AF-A0A945Z489-F1
#
_cell.length_a   1.000
_cell.length_b   1.000
_cell.length_c   1.000
_cell.angle_alpha   90.00
_cell.angle_beta   90.00
_cell.angle_gamma   90.00
#
_symmetry.space_group_name_H-M   'P 1'
#
loop_
_entity.id
_entity.type
_entity.pdbx_description
1 polymer ?
#
loop_
_entity_poly.entity_id
_entity_poly.type
_entity_poly.pdbx_seq_one_letter_code
_entity_poly.pdbx_strand_id
1 'polypeptide(L)'
;MSIKKLFHATDESRNYLSEAEQKDIYKAVESEKNLEELNELKETFVPQVDYSNPAQFARFGSAYLYYKSAISNILDFYPYDGSDAEKNRFHNKTYPIDKYILDNNYPKSTGYGIVSPDGWGTQSSISGGYGVPATQEHITFFAGPGTGSFLS
;
A
#
# COMPACT_ATOMS: atom_id res chain seq x y z
N MET A 1 -38.82 -29.35 0.34
CA MET A 1 -37.47 -29.08 0.87
C MET A 1 -37.57 -28.99 2.39
N SER A 2 -36.78 -29.75 3.15
CA SER A 2 -36.91 -29.85 4.62
C SER A 2 -36.01 -28.84 5.33
N ILE A 3 -36.57 -28.12 6.31
CA ILE A 3 -35.88 -27.15 7.18
C ILE A 3 -34.63 -27.74 7.86
N LYS A 4 -34.63 -29.06 8.14
CA LYS A 4 -33.50 -29.78 8.73
C LYS A 4 -32.23 -29.74 7.86
N LYS A 5 -32.38 -29.59 6.53
CA LYS A 5 -31.27 -29.51 5.58
C LYS A 5 -30.61 -28.12 5.57
N LEU A 6 -31.31 -27.09 6.07
CA LEU A 6 -30.79 -25.72 6.16
C LEU A 6 -29.86 -25.55 7.38
N PHE A 7 -30.11 -26.29 8.46
CA PHE A 7 -29.31 -26.23 9.70
C PHE A 7 -28.11 -27.17 9.72
N HIS A 8 -28.09 -28.22 8.90
CA HIS A 8 -26.88 -29.04 8.71
C HIS A 8 -25.81 -28.32 7.86
N ALA A 9 -26.21 -27.41 6.97
CA ALA A 9 -25.27 -26.60 6.21
C ALA A 9 -24.54 -25.57 7.09
N THR A 10 -25.13 -25.15 8.21
CA THR A 10 -24.55 -24.15 9.12
C THR A 10 -23.52 -24.72 10.09
N ASP A 11 -23.51 -26.03 10.36
CA ASP A 11 -22.49 -26.67 11.20
C ASP A 11 -21.19 -26.95 10.42
N GLU A 12 -21.27 -27.19 9.10
CA GLU A 12 -20.08 -27.33 8.24
C GLU A 12 -19.57 -26.00 7.67
N SER A 13 -20.36 -24.92 7.71
CA SER A 13 -19.97 -23.61 7.15
C SER A 13 -19.33 -22.65 8.14
N ARG A 14 -19.04 -23.09 9.37
CA ARG A 14 -18.18 -22.29 10.25
C ARG A 14 -16.75 -22.50 9.78
N ASN A 15 -16.32 -21.62 8.87
CA ASN A 15 -14.93 -21.47 8.44
C ASN A 15 -14.06 -21.08 9.64
N TYR A 16 -13.85 -22.02 10.57
CA TYR A 16 -12.73 -21.93 11.49
C TYR A 16 -11.50 -22.24 10.64
N LEU A 17 -10.68 -21.22 10.40
CA LEU A 17 -9.37 -21.34 9.78
C LEU A 17 -8.65 -22.55 10.40
N SER A 18 -8.19 -23.48 9.58
CA SER A 18 -7.49 -24.65 10.10
C SER A 18 -6.23 -24.20 10.85
N GLU A 19 -5.84 -24.94 11.89
CA GLU A 19 -4.68 -24.58 12.74
C GLU A 19 -3.36 -24.53 11.94
N ALA A 20 -3.30 -25.26 10.82
CA ALA A 20 -2.22 -25.19 9.83
C ALA A 20 -2.21 -23.85 9.08
N GLU A 21 -3.37 -23.39 8.59
CA GLU A 21 -3.50 -22.07 7.93
C GLU A 21 -3.21 -20.94 8.91
N GLN A 22 -3.65 -21.03 10.17
CA GLN A 22 -3.30 -20.04 11.20
C GLN A 22 -1.79 -19.95 11.40
N LYS A 23 -1.09 -21.09 11.56
CA LYS A 23 0.37 -21.10 11.78
C LYS A 23 1.15 -20.55 10.59
N ASP A 24 0.68 -20.76 9.37
CA ASP A 24 1.28 -20.18 8.18
C ASP A 24 0.98 -18.68 8.04
N ILE A 25 -0.22 -18.23 8.45
CA ILE A 25 -0.54 -16.79 8.58
C ILE A 25 0.37 -16.12 9.63
N TYR A 26 0.59 -16.74 10.80
CA TYR A 26 1.50 -16.21 11.82
C TYR A 26 2.96 -16.11 11.36
N LYS A 27 3.39 -16.95 10.40
CA LYS A 27 4.72 -16.82 9.77
C LYS A 27 4.77 -15.73 8.71
N ALA A 28 3.66 -15.47 8.03
CA ALA A 28 3.57 -14.50 6.94
C ALA A 28 3.26 -13.08 7.42
N VAL A 29 2.68 -12.93 8.61
CA VAL A 29 2.22 -11.64 9.14
C VAL A 29 3.29 -10.99 10.02
N GLU A 30 3.58 -9.72 9.73
CA GLU A 30 4.60 -8.90 10.43
C GLU A 30 4.40 -8.80 11.95
N SER A 31 3.14 -8.75 12.43
CA SER A 31 2.81 -8.61 13.85
C SER A 31 1.38 -9.03 14.19
N GLU A 32 1.09 -9.30 15.47
CA GLU A 32 -0.28 -9.60 15.95
C GLU A 32 -1.27 -8.50 15.58
N LYS A 33 -0.86 -7.23 15.66
CA LYS A 33 -1.70 -6.08 15.26
C LYS A 33 -2.06 -6.11 13.77
N ASN A 34 -1.12 -6.51 12.91
CA ASN A 34 -1.41 -6.64 11.49
C ASN A 34 -2.44 -7.75 11.24
N LEU A 35 -2.39 -8.83 12.01
CA LEU A 35 -3.36 -9.93 11.97
C LEU A 35 -4.78 -9.47 12.32
N GLU A 36 -4.93 -8.64 13.35
CA GLU A 36 -6.21 -8.04 13.73
C GLU A 36 -6.80 -7.19 12.60
N GLU A 37 -6.00 -6.30 12.03
CA GLU A 37 -6.42 -5.43 10.93
C GLU A 37 -6.78 -6.22 9.67
N LEU A 38 -6.10 -7.33 9.39
CA LEU A 38 -6.43 -8.24 8.29
C LEU A 38 -7.75 -8.98 8.53
N ASN A 39 -8.05 -9.36 9.76
CA ASN A 39 -9.35 -9.96 10.09
C ASN A 39 -10.47 -8.94 9.93
N GLU A 40 -10.28 -7.71 10.41
CA GLU A 40 -11.24 -6.62 10.21
C GLU A 40 -11.47 -6.34 8.72
N LEU A 41 -10.42 -6.33 7.90
CA LEU A 41 -10.52 -6.16 6.45
C LEU A 41 -11.39 -7.26 5.81
N LYS A 42 -11.23 -8.52 6.23
CA LYS A 42 -12.01 -9.66 5.71
C LYS A 42 -13.47 -9.61 6.13
N GLU A 43 -13.77 -9.12 7.33
CA GLU A 43 -15.14 -8.98 7.84
C GLU A 43 -15.82 -7.70 7.34
N THR A 44 -15.05 -6.73 6.84
CA THR A 44 -15.55 -5.45 6.36
C THR A 44 -16.48 -5.62 5.17
N PHE A 45 -17.66 -5.02 5.28
CA PHE A 45 -18.62 -4.95 4.18
C PHE A 45 -18.10 -4.06 3.04
N VAL A 46 -18.09 -4.59 1.82
CA VAL A 46 -17.74 -3.85 0.61
C VAL A 46 -19.00 -3.51 -0.18
N PRO A 47 -19.35 -2.22 -0.34
CA PRO A 47 -20.52 -1.83 -1.12
C PRO A 47 -20.32 -2.14 -2.61
N GLN A 48 -21.36 -2.68 -3.25
CA GLN A 48 -21.39 -2.96 -4.69
C GLN A 48 -21.67 -1.69 -5.50
N VAL A 49 -20.76 -0.71 -5.42
CA VAL A 49 -20.82 0.56 -6.14
C VAL A 49 -19.59 0.66 -7.03
N ASP A 50 -19.80 0.97 -8.30
CA ASP A 50 -18.71 1.25 -9.23
C ASP A 50 -18.25 2.71 -9.08
N TYR A 51 -17.08 2.90 -8.47
CA TYR A 51 -16.47 4.20 -8.25
C TYR A 51 -15.71 4.75 -9.46
N SER A 52 -15.61 3.97 -10.55
CA SER A 52 -15.10 4.47 -11.84
C SER A 52 -16.12 5.37 -12.53
N ASN A 53 -17.41 5.18 -12.25
CA ASN A 53 -18.50 5.97 -12.81
C ASN A 53 -19.11 6.91 -11.75
N PRO A 54 -18.85 8.23 -11.82
CA PRO A 54 -19.33 9.18 -10.83
C PRO A 54 -20.84 9.23 -10.64
N ALA A 55 -21.61 8.93 -11.68
CA ALA A 55 -23.07 8.94 -11.63
C ALA A 55 -23.65 7.90 -10.66
N GLN A 56 -22.88 6.86 -10.31
CA GLN A 56 -23.35 5.79 -9.41
C GLN A 56 -23.27 6.16 -7.93
N PHE A 57 -22.37 7.08 -7.55
CA PHE A 57 -22.18 7.46 -6.13
C PHE A 57 -22.46 8.95 -5.84
N ALA A 58 -22.21 9.87 -6.77
CA ALA A 58 -22.36 11.31 -6.55
C ALA A 58 -23.81 11.79 -6.80
N ARG A 59 -24.76 11.39 -5.94
CA ARG A 59 -26.20 11.69 -6.13
C ARG A 59 -26.60 13.13 -5.82
N PHE A 60 -26.03 13.74 -4.78
CA PHE A 60 -26.41 15.07 -4.29
C PHE A 60 -25.21 16.03 -4.18
N GLY A 61 -24.03 15.61 -4.64
CA GLY A 61 -22.78 16.34 -4.50
C GLY A 61 -21.95 16.31 -5.78
N SER A 62 -20.89 17.12 -5.82
CA SER A 62 -19.96 17.14 -6.93
C SER A 62 -18.99 15.97 -6.84
N ALA A 63 -18.97 15.11 -7.86
CA ALA A 63 -17.98 14.06 -8.03
C ALA A 63 -16.54 14.57 -7.88
N TYR A 64 -16.27 15.76 -8.40
CA TYR A 64 -14.96 16.41 -8.28
C TYR A 64 -14.54 16.61 -6.81
N LEU A 65 -15.46 17.02 -5.93
CA LEU A 65 -15.13 17.23 -4.52
C LEU A 65 -14.85 15.91 -3.80
N TYR A 66 -15.57 14.84 -4.16
CA TYR A 66 -15.29 13.52 -3.62
C TYR A 66 -13.88 13.04 -4.01
N TYR A 67 -13.51 13.11 -5.29
CA TYR A 67 -12.16 12.73 -5.72
C TYR A 67 -11.08 13.63 -5.12
N LYS A 68 -11.31 14.96 -5.08
CA LYS A 68 -10.37 15.90 -4.48
C LYS A 68 -10.13 15.59 -3.01
N SER A 69 -11.19 15.40 -2.24
CA SER A 69 -11.09 15.06 -0.81
C SER A 69 -10.37 13.73 -0.60
N ALA A 70 -10.70 12.72 -1.40
CA ALA A 70 -10.11 11.41 -1.30
C ALA A 70 -8.59 11.42 -1.59
N ILE A 71 -8.18 12.15 -2.64
CA ILE A 71 -6.76 12.32 -2.96
C ILE A 71 -6.04 13.09 -1.85
N SER A 72 -6.63 14.18 -1.34
CA SER A 72 -6.06 14.93 -0.21
C SER A 72 -5.90 14.05 1.03
N ASN A 73 -6.91 13.25 1.38
CA ASN A 73 -6.83 12.34 2.52
C ASN A 73 -5.68 11.32 2.37
N ILE A 74 -5.50 10.75 1.17
CA ILE A 74 -4.41 9.81 0.91
C ILE A 74 -3.06 10.53 1.03
N LEU A 75 -2.91 11.70 0.40
CA LEU A 75 -1.66 12.46 0.43
C LEU A 75 -1.24 12.87 1.85
N ASP A 76 -2.20 13.30 2.66
CA ASP A 76 -1.93 13.87 3.98
C ASP A 76 -1.75 12.80 5.06
N PHE A 77 -2.42 11.65 4.94
CA PHE A 77 -2.55 10.69 6.04
C PHE A 77 -2.13 9.25 5.71
N TYR A 78 -1.87 8.91 4.43
CA TYR A 78 -1.43 7.56 4.12
C TYR A 78 -0.02 7.29 4.69
N PRO A 79 0.18 6.21 5.47
CA PRO A 79 1.46 5.94 6.10
C PRO A 79 2.45 5.31 5.11
N TYR A 80 3.09 6.14 4.29
CA TYR A 80 4.02 5.70 3.24
C TYR A 80 5.17 4.84 3.80
N ASP A 81 5.74 5.25 4.93
CA ASP A 81 6.80 4.56 5.66
C ASP A 81 6.27 3.79 6.89
N GLY A 82 4.97 3.52 6.93
CA GLY A 82 4.36 2.77 8.02
C GLY A 82 4.51 1.26 7.86
N SER A 83 4.35 0.56 8.99
CA SER A 83 4.22 -0.90 9.04
C SER A 83 2.98 -1.39 8.28
N ASP A 84 2.92 -2.68 7.95
CA ASP A 84 1.76 -3.25 7.24
C ASP A 84 0.49 -3.12 8.08
N ALA A 85 0.61 -3.20 9.42
CA ALA A 85 -0.49 -2.94 10.34
C ALA A 85 -1.06 -1.52 10.17
N GLU A 86 -0.21 -0.51 9.99
CA GLU A 86 -0.66 0.88 9.86
C GLU A 86 -1.30 1.15 8.51
N LYS A 87 -0.77 0.54 7.44
CA LYS A 87 -1.35 0.61 6.09
C LYS A 87 -2.71 -0.06 6.06
N ASN A 88 -2.84 -1.26 6.64
CA ASN A 88 -4.11 -1.97 6.73
C ASN A 88 -5.13 -1.23 7.61
N ARG A 89 -4.68 -0.67 8.73
CA ARG A 89 -5.53 0.19 9.58
C ARG A 89 -6.02 1.43 8.85
N PHE A 90 -5.15 2.09 8.08
CA PHE A 90 -5.54 3.22 7.25
C PHE A 90 -6.59 2.77 6.23
N HIS A 91 -6.35 1.65 5.54
CA HIS A 91 -7.30 1.10 4.57
C HIS A 91 -8.65 0.84 5.24
N ASN A 92 -8.71 0.08 6.34
CA ASN A 92 -9.94 -0.25 7.05
C ASN A 92 -10.79 0.99 7.40
N LYS A 93 -10.16 2.02 7.96
CA LYS A 93 -10.83 3.27 8.42
C LYS A 93 -11.23 4.23 7.29
N THR A 94 -10.73 3.99 6.08
CA THR A 94 -10.90 4.89 4.95
C THR A 94 -12.23 4.66 4.23
N TYR A 95 -12.78 5.71 3.63
CA TYR A 95 -14.05 5.64 2.89
C TYR A 95 -13.93 4.74 1.65
N PRO A 96 -15.02 4.09 1.20
CA PRO A 96 -15.00 3.23 0.02
C PRO A 96 -14.45 3.87 -1.26
N ILE A 97 -14.74 5.16 -1.50
CA ILE A 97 -14.20 5.87 -2.67
C ILE A 97 -12.68 6.10 -2.56
N ASP A 98 -12.21 6.51 -1.38
CA ASP A 98 -10.80 6.71 -1.09
C ASP A 98 -10.03 5.37 -1.21
N LYS A 99 -10.61 4.26 -0.73
CA LYS A 99 -10.09 2.89 -0.95
C LYS A 99 -9.94 2.60 -2.45
N TYR A 100 -10.98 2.85 -3.24
CA TYR A 100 -10.93 2.64 -4.69
C TYR A 100 -9.81 3.44 -5.35
N ILE A 101 -9.64 4.71 -4.99
CA ILE A 101 -8.57 5.56 -5.52
C ILE A 101 -7.20 5.02 -5.09
N LEU A 102 -7.02 4.73 -3.80
CA LEU A 102 -5.78 4.20 -3.26
C LEU A 102 -5.36 2.91 -3.97
N ASP A 103 -6.30 2.02 -4.23
CA ASP A 103 -6.04 0.68 -4.77
C ASP A 103 -5.81 0.67 -6.28
N ASN A 104 -6.54 1.49 -7.04
CA ASN A 104 -6.55 1.42 -8.51
C ASN A 104 -5.87 2.59 -9.21
N ASN A 105 -5.93 3.80 -8.66
CA ASN A 105 -5.50 5.02 -9.35
C ASN A 105 -4.26 5.66 -8.73
N TYR A 106 -4.03 5.45 -7.44
CA TYR A 106 -2.94 6.07 -6.72
C TYR A 106 -1.62 5.33 -6.99
N PRO A 107 -0.58 6.01 -7.49
CA PRO A 107 0.71 5.37 -7.75
C PRO A 107 1.40 5.01 -6.43
N LYS A 108 1.42 3.71 -6.11
CA LYS A 108 2.13 3.15 -4.94
C LYS A 108 3.49 2.55 -5.27
N SER A 109 3.88 2.52 -6.55
CA SER A 109 5.14 1.93 -7.00
C SER A 109 6.33 2.80 -6.63
N THR A 110 7.39 2.19 -6.10
CA THR A 110 8.69 2.84 -5.95
C THR A 110 9.35 3.02 -7.31
N GLY A 111 9.62 4.27 -7.68
CA GLY A 111 10.39 4.60 -8.88
C GLY A 111 11.89 4.65 -8.57
N TYR A 112 12.72 4.37 -9.58
CA TYR A 112 14.15 4.70 -9.55
C TYR A 112 14.46 5.72 -10.63
N GLY A 113 15.38 6.64 -10.34
CA GLY A 113 15.95 7.53 -11.35
C GLY A 113 17.23 6.94 -11.90
N ILE A 114 17.37 6.87 -13.22
CA ILE A 114 18.66 6.55 -13.85
C ILE A 114 19.48 7.83 -13.87
N VAL A 115 20.58 7.86 -13.11
CA VAL A 115 21.57 8.92 -13.18
C VAL A 115 22.62 8.50 -14.23
N SER A 116 22.89 9.38 -15.20
CA SER A 116 23.80 9.16 -16.33
C SER A 116 23.37 8.06 -17.32
N PRO A 117 22.21 8.20 -18.00
CA PRO A 117 21.70 7.19 -18.92
C PRO A 117 22.61 6.92 -20.13
N ASP A 118 23.35 7.93 -20.58
CA ASP A 118 24.24 7.85 -21.76
C ASP A 118 25.72 7.60 -21.40
N GLY A 119 26.00 7.18 -20.16
CA GLY A 119 27.34 6.83 -19.68
C GLY A 119 28.07 7.93 -18.91
N TRP A 120 29.38 7.74 -18.72
CA TRP A 120 30.19 8.46 -17.72
C TRP A 120 30.97 9.66 -18.30
N GLY A 121 30.58 10.20 -19.45
CA GLY A 121 31.43 11.15 -20.19
C GLY A 121 32.80 10.55 -20.53
N THR A 122 33.85 11.37 -20.61
CA THR A 122 35.23 10.88 -20.83
C THR A 122 35.76 10.17 -19.59
N GLN A 123 36.00 8.87 -19.69
CA GLN A 123 36.42 8.01 -18.58
C GLN A 123 37.92 8.14 -18.26
N SER A 124 38.23 8.37 -16.98
CA SER A 124 39.60 8.37 -16.44
C SER A 124 40.01 6.98 -15.93
N SER A 125 39.10 6.28 -15.24
CA SER A 125 39.33 4.92 -14.74
C SER A 125 38.01 4.17 -14.47
N ILE A 126 38.11 2.88 -14.12
CA ILE A 126 37.00 2.06 -13.66
C ILE A 126 37.31 1.60 -12.23
N SER A 127 36.34 1.73 -11.32
CA SER A 127 36.43 1.22 -9.95
C SER A 127 35.14 0.51 -9.58
N GLY A 128 35.21 -0.77 -9.22
CA GLY A 128 34.04 -1.55 -8.76
C GLY A 128 32.91 -1.68 -9.78
N GLY A 129 33.19 -1.54 -11.08
CA GLY A 129 32.18 -1.53 -12.15
C GLY A 129 31.58 -0.15 -12.47
N TYR A 130 31.98 0.89 -11.74
CA TYR A 130 31.57 2.28 -11.99
C TYR A 130 32.67 3.05 -12.73
N GLY A 131 32.30 3.81 -13.75
CA GLY A 131 33.23 4.64 -14.52
C GLY A 131 33.52 5.96 -13.81
N VAL A 132 34.79 6.28 -13.59
CA VAL A 132 35.20 7.56 -13.00
C VAL A 132 35.39 8.58 -14.14
N PRO A 133 34.59 9.66 -14.21
CA PRO A 133 34.76 10.69 -15.23
C PRO A 133 36.06 11.47 -15.02
N ALA A 134 36.67 11.96 -16.10
CA ALA A 134 37.85 12.82 -16.06
C ALA A 134 37.58 14.18 -15.39
N THR A 135 36.33 14.65 -15.44
CA THR A 135 35.84 15.80 -14.70
C THR A 135 34.84 15.31 -13.66
N GLN A 136 35.17 15.48 -12.38
CA GLN A 136 34.30 15.03 -11.30
C GLN A 136 33.15 16.01 -11.10
N GLU A 137 31.94 15.54 -11.35
CA GLU A 137 30.70 16.22 -11.00
C GLU A 137 29.99 15.40 -9.92
N HIS A 138 29.52 16.07 -8.87
CA HIS A 138 28.90 15.42 -7.72
C HIS A 138 27.47 15.91 -7.55
N ILE A 139 26.54 14.98 -7.40
CA ILE A 139 25.17 15.28 -6.97
C ILE A 139 25.10 14.96 -5.48
N THR A 140 24.88 15.97 -4.65
CA THR A 140 24.67 15.81 -3.21
C THR A 140 23.18 15.76 -2.93
N PHE A 141 22.71 14.67 -2.33
CA PHE A 141 21.35 14.57 -1.82
C PHE A 141 21.33 14.98 -0.35
N PHE A 142 20.52 15.99 -0.02
CA PHE A 142 20.34 16.47 1.36
C PHE A 142 19.15 15.81 2.06
N ALA A 143 18.65 14.69 1.55
CA ALA A 143 17.47 14.00 2.06
C ALA A 143 17.71 12.49 2.18
N GLY A 144 17.73 12.03 3.42
CA GLY A 144 17.76 10.65 3.88
C GLY A 144 17.57 10.67 5.41
N PRO A 145 17.17 9.57 6.07
CA PRO A 145 17.22 9.51 7.53
C PRO A 145 18.66 9.84 7.93
N GLY A 146 18.85 10.98 8.60
CA GLY A 146 20.18 11.54 8.87
C GLY A 146 21.08 10.44 9.43
N THR A 147 22.13 10.08 8.70
CA THR A 147 23.15 9.18 9.20
C THR A 147 23.80 9.87 10.39
N GLY A 148 23.47 9.41 11.60
CA GLY A 148 24.15 9.73 12.84
C GLY A 148 25.59 9.23 12.80
N SER A 149 26.41 9.79 11.92
CA SER A 149 27.82 9.50 11.79
C SER A 149 28.60 10.72 12.23
N PHE A 150 29.32 10.53 13.33
CA PHE A 150 30.12 11.50 14.05
C PHE A 150 31.15 12.15 13.13
N LEU A 151 31.29 13.47 13.24
CA LEU A 151 32.45 14.20 12.78
C LEU A 151 33.67 13.72 13.58
N SER A 152 34.63 13.10 12.89
CA SER A 152 36.02 12.98 13.35
C SER A 152 36.90 13.92 12.53
#